data_AF-A0A655FK97-F1
#
_entry.id   AF-A0A655FK97-F1
#
_cell.length_a   1.000
_cell.length_b   1.000
_cell.length_c   1.000
_cell.angle_alpha   90.00
_cell.angle_beta   90.00
_cell.angle_gamma   90.00
#
_symmetry.space_group_name_H-M   'P 1'
#
loop_
_entity.id
_entity.type
_entity.pdbx_description
1 polymer ?
#
loop_
_entity_poly.entity_id
_entity_poly.type
_entity_poly.pdbx_seq_one_letter_code
_entity_poly.pdbx_strand_id
1 'polypeptide(L)'
;MDATSEQHSSGQPPQATRSVVLKFFQDLGGAHPSTWYKAFNYNLATSQPITFDTLFVPGTTPLDSIYPIVQRELARQTGFGAAILPSTGLDPAHYQNFAITDDSLIFYFAQGELLPSFVGACQAQVPRSAIPPLAI
;
A
#
# COMPACT_ATOMS: atom_id res chain seq x y z
N MET A 1 -9.46 -1.63 -21.52
CA MET A 1 -8.86 -0.97 -20.35
C MET A 1 -9.99 -0.72 -19.38
N ASP A 2 -9.85 -1.27 -18.18
CA ASP A 2 -10.89 -1.28 -17.15
C ASP A 2 -10.31 -0.67 -15.88
N ALA A 3 -11.13 0.11 -15.18
CA ALA A 3 -10.72 0.74 -13.93
C ALA A 3 -11.76 0.43 -12.86
N THR A 4 -11.30 -0.05 -11.70
CA THR A 4 -12.13 -0.22 -10.51
C THR A 4 -11.63 0.70 -9.40
N SER A 5 -12.53 1.09 -8.50
CA SER A 5 -12.19 1.92 -7.35
C SER A 5 -12.60 1.26 -6.05
N GLU A 6 -11.78 1.46 -5.03
CA GLU A 6 -12.00 1.00 -3.67
C GLU A 6 -11.85 2.20 -2.72
N GLN A 7 -12.72 2.31 -1.74
CA GLN A 7 -12.73 3.41 -0.79
C GLN A 7 -12.63 2.89 0.64
N HIS A 8 -11.73 3.49 1.41
CA HIS A 8 -11.56 3.20 2.83
C HIS A 8 -11.69 4.49 3.64
N SER A 9 -12.13 4.35 4.88
CA SER A 9 -12.14 5.43 5.86
C SER A 9 -11.54 4.96 7.16
N SER A 10 -10.91 5.87 7.89
CA SER A 10 -10.49 5.63 9.27
C SER A 10 -10.85 6.83 10.14
N GLY A 11 -11.19 6.57 11.39
CA GLY A 11 -11.58 7.55 12.39
C GLY A 11 -13.06 7.91 12.32
N GLN A 12 -13.48 8.76 13.25
CA GLN A 12 -14.81 9.35 13.27
C GLN A 12 -14.73 10.82 12.85
N PRO A 13 -15.74 11.35 12.13
CA PRO A 13 -15.82 12.78 11.85
C PRO A 13 -15.76 13.60 13.15
N PRO A 14 -15.01 14.73 13.21
CA PRO A 14 -14.33 15.42 12.10
C PRO A 14 -12.88 14.96 11.82
N GLN A 15 -12.32 14.04 12.60
CA GLN A 15 -10.91 13.59 12.50
C GLN A 15 -10.72 12.36 11.61
N ALA A 16 -11.58 12.20 10.59
CA ALA A 16 -11.52 11.04 9.73
C ALA A 16 -10.52 11.22 8.57
N THR A 17 -9.88 10.13 8.16
CA THR A 17 -9.14 10.04 6.91
C THR A 17 -9.95 9.28 5.87
N ARG A 18 -9.80 9.65 4.60
CA ARG A 18 -10.33 8.90 3.46
C ARG A 18 -9.22 8.46 2.54
N SER A 19 -9.31 7.22 2.10
CA SER A 19 -8.43 6.63 1.10
C SER A 19 -9.24 6.17 -0.09
N VAL A 20 -8.76 6.48 -1.29
CA VAL A 20 -9.34 6.02 -2.55
C VAL A 20 -8.24 5.33 -3.34
N VAL A 21 -8.45 4.07 -3.68
CA VAL A 21 -7.52 3.26 -4.46
C VAL A 21 -8.15 2.98 -5.81
N LEU A 22 -7.43 3.33 -6.86
CA LEU A 22 -7.80 3.03 -8.23
C LEU A 22 -6.94 1.87 -8.70
N LYS A 23 -7.59 0.82 -9.18
CA LYS A 23 -6.96 -0.32 -9.84
C LYS A 23 -7.23 -0.22 -11.33
N PHE A 24 -6.17 -0.18 -12.12
CA PHE A 24 -6.27 -0.13 -13.57
C PHE A 24 -5.79 -1.45 -14.15
N PHE A 25 -6.68 -2.08 -14.92
CA PHE A 25 -6.38 -3.24 -15.73
C PHE A 25 -6.26 -2.80 -17.19
N GLN A 26 -5.07 -2.96 -17.75
CA GLN A 26 -4.78 -2.59 -19.12
C GLN A 26 -4.39 -3.83 -19.92
N ASP A 27 -5.34 -4.30 -20.71
CA ASP A 27 -5.11 -5.23 -21.81
C ASP A 27 -5.19 -4.46 -23.14
N LEU A 28 -4.05 -4.28 -23.80
CA LEU A 28 -3.93 -3.59 -25.09
C LEU A 28 -3.76 -4.59 -26.25
N GLY A 29 -4.12 -5.86 -26.07
CA GLY A 29 -3.92 -6.90 -27.09
C GLY A 29 -2.44 -7.33 -27.25
N GLY A 30 -1.61 -7.05 -26.24
CA GLY A 30 -0.23 -7.51 -26.14
C GLY A 30 -0.12 -8.87 -25.44
N ALA A 31 1.10 -9.41 -25.35
CA ALA A 31 1.33 -10.76 -24.81
C ALA A 31 0.94 -10.92 -23.32
N HIS A 32 0.91 -9.84 -22.54
CA HIS A 32 0.55 -9.86 -21.13
C HIS A 32 -0.25 -8.62 -20.74
N PRO A 33 -1.43 -8.77 -20.10
CA PRO A 33 -2.15 -7.64 -19.52
C PRO A 33 -1.36 -7.07 -18.33
N SER A 34 -1.43 -5.76 -18.12
CA SER A 34 -0.78 -5.08 -16.99
C SER A 34 -1.82 -4.61 -15.96
N THR A 35 -1.46 -4.72 -14.68
CA THR A 35 -2.27 -4.19 -13.57
C THR A 35 -1.42 -3.23 -12.75
N TRP A 36 -1.91 -1.99 -12.57
CA TRP A 36 -1.28 -0.98 -11.74
C TRP A 36 -2.29 -0.30 -10.82
N TYR A 37 -1.78 0.28 -9.73
CA TYR A 37 -2.58 0.93 -8.70
C TYR A 37 -2.20 2.40 -8.59
N LYS A 38 -3.19 3.20 -8.18
CA LYS A 38 -2.96 4.55 -7.69
C LYS A 38 -3.81 4.79 -6.46
N ALA A 39 -3.18 5.07 -5.33
CA ALA A 39 -3.90 5.43 -4.11
C ALA A 39 -3.82 6.93 -3.82
N PHE A 40 -4.89 7.46 -3.24
CA PHE A 40 -5.01 8.83 -2.77
C PHE A 40 -5.51 8.80 -1.34
N ASN A 41 -4.76 9.38 -0.42
CA ASN A 41 -5.11 9.47 0.99
C ASN A 41 -5.29 10.93 1.38
N TYR A 42 -6.33 11.24 2.14
CA TYR A 42 -6.69 12.60 2.49
C TYR A 42 -7.16 12.70 3.94
N ASN A 43 -6.62 13.67 4.67
CA ASN A 43 -7.04 13.99 6.03
C ASN A 43 -8.18 15.02 5.99
N LEU A 44 -9.36 14.68 6.52
CA LEU A 44 -10.53 15.56 6.49
C LEU A 44 -10.46 16.66 7.56
N ALA A 45 -9.72 16.45 8.66
CA ALA A 45 -9.55 17.47 9.70
C ALA A 45 -8.61 18.59 9.25
N THR A 46 -7.47 18.24 8.66
CA THR A 46 -6.47 19.21 8.22
C THR A 46 -6.65 19.65 6.78
N SER A 47 -7.53 18.99 6.02
CA SER A 47 -7.73 19.22 4.57
C SER A 47 -6.43 19.09 3.76
N GLN A 48 -5.60 18.11 4.12
CA GLN A 48 -4.29 17.86 3.49
C GLN A 48 -4.19 16.44 2.90
N PRO A 49 -3.48 16.28 1.77
CA PRO A 49 -3.14 14.96 1.27
C PRO A 49 -2.16 14.27 2.22
N ILE A 50 -2.32 12.95 2.37
CA ILE A 50 -1.43 12.10 3.15
C ILE A 50 -0.57 11.31 2.16
N THR A 51 0.75 11.49 2.22
CA THR A 51 1.72 10.66 1.49
C THR A 51 2.38 9.70 2.46
N PHE A 52 3.19 8.75 1.96
CA PHE A 52 3.92 7.86 2.85
C PHE A 52 4.86 8.63 3.79
N ASP A 53 5.46 9.72 3.31
CA ASP A 53 6.36 10.59 4.08
C ASP A 53 5.64 11.37 5.19
N THR A 54 4.38 11.77 4.99
CA THR A 54 3.59 12.51 5.99
C THR A 54 2.74 11.62 6.87
N LEU A 55 2.66 10.32 6.55
CA LEU A 55 1.88 9.34 7.30
C LEU A 55 2.48 9.04 8.68
N PHE A 56 3.81 9.02 8.77
CA PHE A 56 4.54 8.71 10.00
C PHE A 56 5.20 9.95 10.58
N VAL A 57 5.49 9.92 11.88
CA VAL A 57 6.23 10.98 12.55
C VAL A 57 7.64 11.10 11.92
N PRO A 58 8.12 12.32 11.61
CA PRO A 58 9.46 12.51 11.07
C PRO A 58 10.55 11.89 11.96
N GLY A 59 11.54 11.25 11.33
CA GLY A 59 12.66 10.60 12.05
C GLY A 59 12.37 9.18 12.54
N THR A 60 11.21 8.60 12.19
CA THR A 60 10.93 7.17 12.39
C THR A 60 11.36 6.34 11.18
N THR A 61 11.67 5.06 11.39
CA THR A 61 11.96 4.08 10.32
C THR A 61 10.81 3.08 10.17
N PRO A 62 9.65 3.49 9.63
CA PRO A 62 8.45 2.64 9.59
C PRO A 62 8.66 1.36 8.75
N LEU A 63 9.54 1.42 7.74
CA LEU A 63 9.84 0.30 6.86
C LEU A 63 10.50 -0.88 7.58
N ASP A 64 11.26 -0.65 8.65
CA ASP A 64 11.86 -1.72 9.46
C ASP A 64 10.79 -2.62 10.10
N SER A 65 9.61 -2.05 10.40
CA SER A 65 8.46 -2.78 10.94
C SER A 65 7.50 -3.25 9.84
N ILE A 66 7.28 -2.45 8.79
CA ILE A 66 6.36 -2.75 7.69
C ILE A 66 6.90 -3.91 6.83
N TYR A 67 8.16 -3.84 6.40
CA TYR A 67 8.76 -4.81 5.49
C TYR A 67 8.60 -6.27 5.93
N PRO A 68 8.96 -6.69 7.17
CA PRO A 68 8.80 -8.09 7.58
C PRO A 68 7.33 -8.53 7.62
N ILE A 69 6.39 -7.61 7.90
CA ILE A 69 4.95 -7.92 7.89
C ILE A 69 4.47 -8.12 6.45
N VAL A 70 4.83 -7.21 5.54
CA VAL A 70 4.51 -7.31 4.11
C VAL A 70 5.11 -8.56 3.51
N GLN A 71 6.37 -8.87 3.84
CA GLN A 71 7.04 -10.08 3.39
C GLN A 71 6.29 -11.35 3.82
N ARG A 72 5.90 -11.43 5.09
CA ARG A 72 5.14 -12.57 5.62
C ARG A 72 3.75 -12.67 5.00
N GLU A 73 3.07 -11.55 4.81
CA GLU A 73 1.74 -11.51 4.23
C GLU A 73 1.75 -11.95 2.76
N LEU A 74 2.69 -11.43 1.98
CA LEU A 74 2.89 -11.83 0.59
C LEU A 74 3.40 -13.28 0.47
N ALA A 75 4.25 -13.75 1.39
CA ALA A 75 4.63 -15.17 1.47
C ALA A 75 3.42 -16.06 1.70
N ARG A 76 2.51 -15.67 2.60
CA ARG A 76 1.29 -16.43 2.89
C ARG A 76 0.33 -16.47 1.69
N GLN A 77 0.19 -15.35 0.98
CA GLN A 77 -0.74 -15.25 -0.16
C GLN A 77 -0.22 -15.95 -1.42
N THR A 78 1.09 -15.86 -1.70
CA THR A 78 1.66 -16.25 -3.00
C THR A 78 2.66 -17.40 -2.91
N GLY A 79 3.23 -17.66 -1.73
CA GLY A 79 4.38 -18.54 -1.54
C GLY A 79 5.73 -17.89 -1.87
N PHE A 80 5.76 -16.64 -2.37
CA PHE A 80 6.97 -16.00 -2.91
C PHE A 80 7.57 -14.89 -2.03
N GLY A 81 7.11 -14.69 -0.79
CA GLY A 81 7.60 -13.58 0.03
C GLY A 81 9.11 -13.62 0.34
N ALA A 82 9.75 -14.80 0.32
CA ALA A 82 11.20 -14.91 0.42
C ALA A 82 11.97 -14.32 -0.78
N ALA A 83 11.30 -14.09 -1.92
CA ALA A 83 11.89 -13.48 -3.10
C ALA A 83 11.98 -11.94 -3.02
N ILE A 84 11.34 -11.31 -2.02
CA ILE A 84 11.38 -9.86 -1.85
C ILE A 84 12.72 -9.48 -1.21
N LEU A 85 13.63 -8.94 -2.00
CA LEU A 85 14.93 -8.47 -1.54
C LEU A 85 14.75 -7.31 -0.54
N PRO A 86 15.53 -7.24 0.55
CA PRO A 86 15.47 -6.12 1.49
C PRO A 86 15.70 -4.76 0.84
N SER A 87 16.56 -4.68 -0.18
CA SER A 87 16.80 -3.44 -0.93
C SER A 87 15.56 -2.88 -1.61
N THR A 88 14.64 -3.75 -2.04
CA THR A 88 13.36 -3.37 -2.68
C THR A 88 12.28 -3.22 -1.61
N GLY A 89 12.23 -4.14 -0.64
CA GLY A 89 11.24 -4.11 0.43
C GLY A 89 11.41 -2.96 1.43
N LEU A 90 12.59 -2.34 1.50
CA LEU A 90 12.86 -1.15 2.33
C LEU A 90 12.90 0.15 1.50
N ASP A 91 12.46 0.13 0.24
CA ASP A 91 12.36 1.34 -0.57
C ASP A 91 10.95 1.97 -0.42
N PRO A 92 10.83 3.20 0.15
CA PRO A 92 9.54 3.88 0.32
C PRO A 92 8.83 4.20 -1.00
N ALA A 93 9.53 4.19 -2.15
CA ALA A 93 8.92 4.41 -3.45
C ALA A 93 7.85 3.36 -3.80
N HIS A 94 7.99 2.14 -3.26
CA HIS A 94 7.03 1.03 -3.47
C HIS A 94 5.81 1.07 -2.55
N TYR A 95 5.83 1.90 -1.51
CA TYR A 95 4.77 1.99 -0.50
C TYR A 95 3.87 3.22 -0.68
N GLN A 96 3.97 3.89 -1.82
CA GLN A 96 3.18 5.10 -2.13
C GLN A 96 1.69 4.78 -2.35
N ASN A 97 1.38 3.56 -2.78
CA ASN A 97 0.01 3.12 -2.99
C ASN A 97 -0.50 2.38 -1.74
N PHE A 98 -1.14 3.13 -0.85
CA PHE A 98 -1.70 2.57 0.38
C PHE A 98 -3.10 3.12 0.69
N ALA A 99 -3.85 2.37 1.49
CA ALA A 99 -5.10 2.80 2.09
C ALA A 99 -5.00 2.71 3.62
N ILE A 100 -5.70 3.64 4.28
CA ILE A 100 -5.74 3.78 5.72
C ILE A 100 -7.10 3.29 6.22
N THR A 101 -7.08 2.29 7.09
CA THR A 101 -8.26 1.78 7.81
C THR A 101 -8.07 1.97 9.31
N ASP A 102 -9.11 1.72 10.10
CA ASP A 102 -9.03 1.83 11.55
C ASP A 102 -7.98 0.92 12.17
N ASP A 103 -7.91 -0.33 11.69
CA ASP A 103 -7.06 -1.36 12.28
C ASP A 103 -5.73 -1.57 11.53
N SER A 104 -5.67 -1.20 10.25
CA SER A 104 -4.56 -1.58 9.37
C SER A 104 -4.24 -0.56 8.27
N LEU A 105 -3.03 -0.62 7.76
CA LEU A 105 -2.63 -0.02 6.48
C LEU A 105 -2.63 -1.11 5.42
N ILE A 106 -3.27 -0.86 4.28
CA ILE A 106 -3.29 -1.78 3.15
C ILE A 106 -2.36 -1.22 2.07
N PHE A 107 -1.29 -1.92 1.74
CA PHE A 107 -0.38 -1.55 0.66
C PHE A 107 -0.72 -2.33 -0.61
N TYR A 108 -0.66 -1.66 -1.75
CA TYR A 108 -0.98 -2.21 -3.06
C TYR A 108 0.25 -2.17 -3.95
N PHE A 109 0.67 -3.33 -4.42
CA PHE A 109 1.86 -3.51 -5.25
C PHE A 109 1.44 -3.89 -6.67
N ALA A 110 1.91 -3.14 -7.64
CA ALA A 110 1.73 -3.47 -9.04
C ALA A 110 2.55 -4.72 -9.42
N GLN A 111 2.21 -5.29 -10.57
CA GLN A 111 2.93 -6.41 -11.13
C GLN A 111 4.40 -6.05 -11.39
N GLY A 112 5.34 -6.84 -10.87
CA GLY A 112 6.77 -6.59 -11.06
C GLY A 112 7.39 -5.59 -10.08
N GLU A 113 6.61 -5.07 -9.12
CA GLU A 113 7.08 -4.05 -8.18
C GLU A 113 7.88 -4.65 -7.02
N LEU A 114 7.24 -5.47 -6.17
CA LEU A 114 7.92 -6.22 -5.11
C LEU A 114 8.18 -7.69 -5.44
N LEU A 115 7.34 -8.26 -6.31
CA LEU A 115 7.38 -9.67 -6.68
C LEU A 115 7.54 -9.81 -8.19
N PRO A 116 8.05 -10.97 -8.68
CA PRO A 116 8.15 -11.23 -10.09
C PRO A 116 6.82 -11.03 -10.83
N SER A 117 6.87 -10.51 -12.05
CA SER A 117 5.66 -10.14 -12.80
C SER A 117 4.67 -11.29 -13.00
N PHE A 118 5.10 -12.55 -13.03
CA PHE A 118 4.17 -13.69 -13.18
C PHE A 118 3.26 -13.90 -11.96
N VAL A 119 3.61 -13.36 -10.78
CA VAL A 119 2.77 -13.41 -9.57
C VAL A 119 1.57 -12.47 -9.71
N GLY A 120 1.71 -11.42 -10.52
CA GLY A 120 0.68 -10.40 -10.71
C GLY A 120 0.68 -9.33 -9.62
N ALA A 121 -0.34 -8.49 -9.66
CA ALA A 121 -0.61 -7.48 -8.65
C ALA A 121 -0.95 -8.12 -7.29
N CYS A 122 -0.44 -7.56 -6.20
CA CYS A 122 -0.63 -8.08 -4.84
C CYS A 122 -0.95 -6.96 -3.85
N GLN A 123 -1.50 -7.32 -2.69
CA GLN A 123 -1.74 -6.37 -1.61
C GLN A 123 -1.34 -6.97 -0.26
N ALA A 124 -0.81 -6.14 0.63
CA ALA A 124 -0.42 -6.55 1.97
C ALA A 124 -1.10 -5.70 3.03
N GLN A 125 -1.67 -6.36 4.04
CA GLN A 125 -2.28 -5.70 5.18
C GLN A 125 -1.30 -5.65 6.35
N VAL A 126 -1.09 -4.47 6.89
CA VAL A 126 -0.17 -4.21 8.00
C VAL A 126 -0.95 -3.66 9.18
N PRO A 127 -1.02 -4.38 10.31
CA PRO A 127 -1.72 -3.90 11.50
C PRO A 127 -1.10 -2.61 12.03
N ARG A 128 -1.94 -1.63 12.37
CA ARG A 128 -1.50 -0.36 12.96
C ARG A 128 -0.81 -0.53 14.32
N SER A 129 -1.17 -1.59 15.05
CA SER A 129 -0.54 -1.93 16.33
C SER A 129 0.91 -2.41 16.21
N ALA A 130 1.34 -2.80 15.00
CA ALA A 130 2.67 -3.34 14.74
C ALA A 130 3.63 -2.33 14.10
N ILE A 131 3.19 -1.09 13.91
CA ILE A 131 3.95 0.00 13.27
C ILE A 131 3.98 1.23 14.18
N PRO A 132 4.90 2.18 13.95
CA PRO A 132 4.91 3.44 14.69
C PRO A 132 3.57 4.19 14.57
N PRO A 133 3.21 5.00 15.58
CA PRO A 133 2.02 5.84 15.52
C PRO A 133 2.01 6.73 14.28
N LEU A 134 0.83 6.88 13.70
CA LEU A 134 0.62 7.72 12.52
C LEU A 134 0.47 9.17 12.94
N ALA A 135 0.90 10.10 12.09
CA ALA A 135 0.89 11.54 12.34
C ALA A 135 -0.39 12.24 11.80
N ILE A 136 -1.53 11.53 11.79
CA ILE A 136 -2.77 11.95 11.10
C ILE A 136 -3.93 12.22 12.05
#